data_AF-A0A8K0KH93-F1
#
_entry.id   AF-A0A8K0KH93-F1
#
_cell.length_a   1.000
_cell.length_b   1.000
_cell.length_c   1.000
_cell.angle_alpha   90.00
_cell.angle_beta   90.00
_cell.angle_gamma   90.00
#
_symmetry.space_group_name_H-M   'P 1'
#
loop_
_entity.id
_entity.type
_entity.pdbx_description
1 polymer ?
#
loop_
_entity_poly.entity_id
_entity_poly.type
_entity_poly.pdbx_seq_one_letter_code
_entity_poly.pdbx_strand_id
1 'polypeptide(L)'
;MLDGIDGVVCVGGDGTFSEVFNGLVLAAARSAGVDPNDPEIALPSPAIPLGVVPAGSTDTVAYCLHGTRDVTTSILHIILGNSLGMDLCGIHSNSALLRYSASLVSYGYMGDVIQDSEKFRWMGPKRYDYS
;
A
#
# COMPACT_ATOMS: atom_id res chain seq x y z
N MET A 1 -4.57 15.25 -13.48
CA MET A 1 -3.15 15.24 -13.04
C MET A 1 -2.49 13.88 -13.24
N LEU A 2 -3.01 13.02 -14.12
CA LEU A 2 -2.34 11.80 -14.63
C LEU A 2 -2.79 11.59 -16.09
N ASP A 3 -2.91 12.70 -16.82
CA ASP A 3 -3.65 12.73 -18.07
C ASP A 3 -2.77 12.10 -19.15
N GLY A 4 -3.25 11.01 -19.76
CA GLY A 4 -2.50 10.22 -20.73
C GLY A 4 -1.64 9.08 -20.14
N ILE A 5 -1.86 8.70 -18.87
CA ILE A 5 -1.23 7.54 -18.25
C ILE A 5 -2.28 6.44 -18.05
N ASP A 6 -2.00 5.22 -18.55
CA ASP A 6 -2.89 4.07 -18.45
C ASP A 6 -2.70 3.24 -17.16
N GLY A 7 -1.62 3.48 -16.41
CA GLY A 7 -1.32 2.76 -15.18
C GLY A 7 -0.03 3.25 -14.52
N VAL A 8 0.10 2.98 -13.22
CA VAL A 8 1.32 3.26 -12.44
C VAL A 8 1.92 1.94 -12.00
N VAL A 9 3.25 1.81 -12.03
CA VAL A 9 3.96 0.66 -11.48
C VAL A 9 4.87 1.14 -10.36
N CYS A 10 4.71 0.61 -9.16
CA CYS A 10 5.62 0.85 -8.05
C CYS A 10 6.62 -0.31 -7.92
N VAL A 11 7.89 0.03 -7.72
CA VAL A 11 8.97 -0.93 -7.47
C VAL A 11 9.50 -0.65 -6.08
N GLY A 12 9.29 -1.55 -5.14
CA GLY A 12 9.60 -1.31 -3.74
C GLY A 12 8.98 -2.33 -2.80
N GLY A 13 9.00 -2.01 -1.51
CA GLY A 13 8.30 -2.79 -0.48
C GLY A 13 6.92 -2.25 -0.15
N ASP A 14 6.31 -2.80 0.89
CA ASP A 14 4.95 -2.42 1.35
C ASP A 14 4.80 -0.93 1.68
N GLY A 15 5.88 -0.28 2.15
CA GLY A 15 5.88 1.17 2.40
C GLY A 15 5.74 2.00 1.14
N THR A 16 6.54 1.70 0.11
CA THR A 16 6.46 2.37 -1.21
C THR A 16 5.09 2.15 -1.83
N PHE A 17 4.58 0.93 -1.74
CA PHE A 17 3.21 0.63 -2.16
C PHE A 17 2.18 1.51 -1.45
N SER A 18 2.25 1.58 -0.12
CA SER A 18 1.30 2.36 0.69
C SER A 18 1.31 3.85 0.33
N GLU A 19 2.46 4.44 0.07
CA GLU A 19 2.58 5.85 -0.33
C GLU A 19 1.91 6.10 -1.69
N VAL A 20 2.20 5.26 -2.70
CA VAL A 20 1.61 5.40 -4.03
C VAL A 20 0.11 5.14 -3.99
N PHE A 21 -0.33 4.08 -3.33
CA PHE A 21 -1.74 3.71 -3.23
C PHE A 21 -2.57 4.80 -2.55
N ASN A 22 -2.10 5.29 -1.38
CA ASN A 22 -2.76 6.39 -0.68
C ASN A 22 -2.78 7.68 -1.52
N GLY A 23 -1.71 7.96 -2.26
CA GLY A 23 -1.65 9.09 -3.18
C GLY A 23 -2.72 9.02 -4.28
N LEU A 24 -2.91 7.85 -4.89
CA LEU A 24 -3.93 7.63 -5.92
C LEU A 24 -5.35 7.77 -5.38
N VAL A 25 -5.64 7.19 -4.21
CA VAL A 25 -6.95 7.29 -3.55
C VAL A 25 -7.26 8.75 -3.17
N LEU A 26 -6.31 9.46 -2.56
CA LEU A 26 -6.50 10.86 -2.20
C LEU A 26 -6.64 11.77 -3.43
N ALA A 27 -5.94 11.48 -4.53
CA ALA A 27 -6.11 12.20 -5.78
C ALA A 27 -7.50 11.98 -6.39
N ALA A 28 -8.01 10.73 -6.34
CA ALA A 28 -9.36 10.41 -6.78
C ALA A 28 -10.42 11.12 -5.92
N ALA A 29 -10.28 11.08 -4.59
CA ALA A 29 -11.17 11.77 -3.65
C ALA A 29 -11.23 13.28 -3.93
N ARG A 30 -10.07 13.94 -4.09
CA ARG A 30 -10.00 15.37 -4.43
C ARG A 30 -10.67 15.69 -5.77
N SER A 31 -10.47 14.84 -6.78
CA SER A 31 -11.07 15.03 -8.10
C SER A 31 -12.58 14.89 -8.09
N ALA A 32 -13.12 14.06 -7.18
CA ALA A 32 -14.54 13.88 -6.95
C ALA A 32 -15.15 14.91 -5.97
N GLY A 33 -14.34 15.79 -5.37
CA GLY A 33 -14.80 16.73 -4.35
C GLY A 33 -15.21 16.07 -3.03
N VAL A 34 -14.69 14.88 -2.74
CA VAL A 34 -14.96 14.10 -1.54
C VAL A 34 -13.99 14.51 -0.42
N ASP A 35 -14.50 14.75 0.78
CA ASP A 35 -13.67 14.98 1.97
C ASP A 35 -13.16 13.64 2.52
N PRO A 36 -11.85 13.35 2.46
CA PRO A 36 -11.29 12.11 2.98
C PRO A 36 -11.36 11.99 4.51
N ASN A 37 -11.70 13.06 5.24
CA ASN A 37 -11.85 13.01 6.70
C ASN A 37 -13.21 12.48 7.17
N ASP A 38 -14.19 12.39 6.26
CA ASP A 38 -15.48 11.82 6.59
C ASP A 38 -15.38 10.28 6.64
N PRO A 39 -15.55 9.65 7.81
CA PRO A 39 -15.41 8.20 7.94
C PRO A 39 -16.55 7.42 7.26
N GLU A 40 -17.69 8.06 7.00
CA GLU A 40 -18.87 7.41 6.40
C GLU A 40 -18.87 7.54 4.87
N ILE A 41 -17.92 8.28 4.29
CA ILE A 41 -17.90 8.53 2.86
C ILE A 41 -17.38 7.32 2.08
N ALA A 42 -18.05 7.00 0.98
CA ALA A 42 -17.54 6.05 0.01
C ALA A 42 -16.43 6.72 -0.82
N LEU A 43 -15.18 6.30 -0.61
CA LEU A 43 -14.06 6.78 -1.40
C LEU A 43 -14.19 6.32 -2.86
N PRO A 44 -13.93 7.22 -3.83
CA PRO A 44 -13.92 6.83 -5.23
C PRO A 44 -12.74 5.90 -5.51
N SER A 45 -12.95 4.89 -6.35
CA SER A 45 -11.86 4.06 -6.85
C SER A 45 -10.95 4.88 -7.76
N PRO A 46 -9.61 4.77 -7.62
CA PRO A 46 -8.69 5.38 -8.57
C PRO A 46 -8.96 4.89 -10.00
N ALA A 47 -8.95 5.81 -10.96
CA ALA A 47 -9.26 5.50 -12.36
C ALA A 47 -8.15 4.67 -13.05
N ILE A 48 -6.93 4.69 -12.50
CA ILE A 48 -5.79 3.98 -13.07
C ILE A 48 -5.36 2.82 -12.16
N PRO A 49 -4.99 1.65 -12.75
CA PRO A 49 -4.46 0.53 -12.00
C PRO A 49 -3.06 0.80 -11.46
N LEU A 50 -2.75 0.18 -10.32
CA LEU A 50 -1.43 0.19 -9.69
C LEU A 50 -0.82 -1.22 -9.77
N GLY A 51 0.27 -1.37 -10.52
CA GLY A 51 1.11 -2.57 -10.53
C GLY A 51 2.17 -2.52 -9.43
N VAL A 52 2.47 -3.67 -8.82
CA VAL A 52 3.45 -3.79 -7.72
C VAL A 52 4.56 -4.75 -8.13
N VAL A 53 5.81 -4.27 -8.09
CA VAL A 53 7.00 -5.10 -8.29
C VAL A 53 7.75 -5.19 -6.96
N PRO A 54 7.87 -6.40 -6.37
CA PRO A 54 8.51 -6.58 -5.06
C PRO A 54 10.00 -6.23 -5.13
N ALA A 55 10.45 -5.36 -4.23
CA ALA A 55 11.86 -5.03 -4.03
C ALA A 55 12.20 -4.74 -2.55
N GLY A 56 11.33 -5.15 -1.63
CA GLY A 56 11.48 -4.96 -0.19
C GLY A 56 11.92 -6.23 0.53
N SER A 57 12.04 -6.13 1.86
CA SER A 57 12.38 -7.28 2.70
C SER A 57 11.16 -8.16 3.05
N THR A 58 9.97 -7.58 2.99
CA THR A 58 8.72 -8.18 3.49
C THR A 58 7.81 -8.52 2.32
N ASP A 59 7.45 -7.52 1.51
CA ASP A 59 6.70 -7.66 0.26
C ASP A 59 5.39 -8.44 0.42
N THR A 60 4.72 -8.22 1.55
CA THR A 60 3.48 -8.90 1.89
C THR A 60 2.39 -8.59 0.86
N VAL A 61 2.26 -7.34 0.44
CA VAL A 61 1.26 -6.94 -0.57
C VAL A 61 1.52 -7.65 -1.90
N ALA A 62 2.76 -7.65 -2.39
CA ALA A 62 3.11 -8.32 -3.64
C ALA A 62 2.86 -9.84 -3.55
N TYR A 63 3.17 -10.46 -2.41
CA TYR A 63 2.89 -11.87 -2.18
C TYR A 63 1.38 -12.17 -2.12
N CYS A 64 0.58 -11.33 -1.47
CA CYS A 64 -0.88 -11.49 -1.43
C CYS A 64 -1.51 -11.33 -2.82
N LEU A 65 -1.00 -10.42 -3.65
CA LEU A 65 -1.54 -10.17 -5.00
C LEU A 65 -1.16 -11.26 -6.01
N HIS A 66 0.09 -11.74 -5.97
CA HIS A 66 0.63 -12.64 -7.00
C HIS A 66 0.84 -14.08 -6.50
N GLY A 67 0.70 -14.35 -5.20
CA GLY A 67 1.05 -15.64 -4.58
C GLY A 67 2.56 -15.91 -4.49
N THR A 68 3.40 -14.97 -4.93
CA THR A 68 4.86 -15.10 -4.97
C THR A 68 5.54 -13.73 -4.83
N ARG A 69 6.82 -13.73 -4.42
CA ARG A 69 7.70 -12.55 -4.44
C ARG A 69 8.62 -12.51 -5.67
N ASP A 70 8.37 -13.40 -6.64
CA ASP A 70 9.15 -13.45 -7.88
C ASP A 70 8.84 -12.24 -8.76
N VAL A 71 9.87 -11.43 -9.01
CA VAL A 71 9.79 -10.19 -9.80
C VAL A 71 9.27 -10.46 -11.21
N THR A 72 9.73 -11.54 -11.86
CA THR A 72 9.30 -11.87 -13.22
C THR A 72 7.81 -12.19 -13.26
N THR A 73 7.31 -12.96 -12.31
CA THR A 73 5.88 -13.28 -12.18
C THR A 73 5.04 -12.04 -11.96
N SER A 74 5.45 -11.11 -11.09
CA SER A 74 4.75 -9.83 -10.90
C SER A 74 4.69 -9.01 -12.19
N ILE A 75 5.80 -8.91 -12.93
CA ILE A 75 5.84 -8.20 -14.21
C ILE A 75 4.91 -8.86 -15.23
N LEU A 76 4.86 -10.20 -15.29
CA LEU A 76 3.94 -10.91 -16.19
C LEU A 76 2.48 -10.59 -15.87
N HIS A 77 2.08 -10.57 -14.60
CA HIS A 77 0.72 -10.17 -14.21
C HIS A 77 0.37 -8.76 -14.65
N ILE A 78 1.31 -7.81 -14.56
CA ILE A 78 1.13 -6.43 -15.02
C ILE A 78 0.97 -6.39 -16.54
N ILE A 79 1.86 -7.04 -17.30
CA ILE A 79 1.82 -7.06 -18.77
C ILE A 79 0.53 -7.71 -19.29
N LEU A 80 0.08 -8.78 -18.63
CA LEU A 80 -1.17 -9.47 -18.98
C LEU A 80 -2.42 -8.67 -18.59
N GLY A 81 -2.28 -7.55 -17.88
CA GLY A 81 -3.39 -6.70 -17.46
C GLY A 81 -4.30 -7.36 -16.41
N ASN A 82 -3.76 -8.28 -15.59
CA ASN A 82 -4.55 -8.91 -14.54
C ASN A 82 -4.83 -7.88 -13.42
N SER A 83 -6.11 -7.54 -13.22
CA SER A 83 -6.54 -6.56 -12.23
C SER A 83 -7.38 -7.21 -11.13
N LEU A 84 -7.13 -6.79 -9.89
CA LEU A 84 -7.90 -7.20 -8.72
C LEU A 84 -8.34 -5.95 -7.93
N GLY A 85 -9.50 -6.03 -7.29
CA GLY A 85 -9.92 -5.05 -6.31
C GLY A 85 -9.10 -5.21 -5.02
N MET A 86 -8.85 -4.10 -4.34
CA MET A 86 -8.16 -4.12 -3.05
C MET A 86 -8.88 -3.20 -2.06
N ASP A 87 -9.07 -3.71 -0.85
CA ASP A 87 -9.72 -2.98 0.22
C ASP A 87 -8.75 -1.97 0.88
N LEU A 88 -9.32 -0.92 1.46
CA LEU A 88 -8.59 0.14 2.16
C LEU A 88 -9.28 0.41 3.50
N CYS A 89 -8.49 0.49 4.57
CA CYS A 89 -8.94 0.83 5.91
C CYS A 89 -8.58 2.29 6.25
N GLY A 90 -9.56 3.10 6.64
CA GLY A 90 -9.37 4.46 7.14
C GLY A 90 -9.26 4.51 8.66
N ILE A 91 -8.14 5.00 9.16
CA ILE A 91 -7.88 5.15 10.60
C ILE A 91 -8.20 6.59 10.99
N HIS A 92 -9.17 6.79 11.86
CA HIS A 92 -9.61 8.10 12.31
C HIS A 92 -9.37 8.28 13.82
N SER A 93 -9.06 9.52 14.22
CA SER A 93 -8.98 9.93 15.63
C SER A 93 -9.58 11.31 15.79
N ASN A 94 -10.48 11.48 16.76
CA ASN A 94 -11.20 12.74 17.00
C ASN A 94 -11.82 13.33 15.72
N SER A 95 -12.43 12.48 14.89
CA SER A 95 -13.05 12.86 13.60
C SER A 95 -12.08 13.44 12.55
N ALA A 96 -10.78 13.19 12.71
CA ALA A 96 -9.77 13.48 11.69
C ALA A 96 -9.17 12.18 11.17
N LEU A 97 -9.00 12.08 9.86
CA LEU A 97 -8.30 10.96 9.24
C LEU A 97 -6.82 11.04 9.61
N LEU A 98 -6.30 10.00 10.25
CA LEU A 98 -4.88 9.86 10.54
C LEU A 98 -4.12 9.26 9.36
N ARG A 99 -4.63 8.14 8.82
CA ARG A 99 -3.96 7.38 7.76
C ARG A 99 -4.89 6.36 7.11
N TYR A 100 -4.63 6.06 5.84
CA TYR A 100 -5.17 4.88 5.19
C TYR A 100 -4.16 3.73 5.19
N SER A 101 -4.64 2.50 5.39
CA SER A 101 -3.83 1.28 5.32
C SER A 101 -4.49 0.24 4.43
N ALA A 102 -3.69 -0.45 3.63
CA ALA A 102 -4.12 -1.50 2.70
C ALA A 102 -3.63 -2.90 3.09
N SER A 103 -2.78 -3.02 4.12
CA SER A 103 -2.15 -4.30 4.47
C SER A 103 -2.16 -4.58 5.96
N LEU A 104 -1.59 -3.68 6.76
CA LEU A 104 -1.43 -3.90 8.20
C LEU A 104 -1.51 -2.58 8.96
N VAL A 105 -2.18 -2.64 10.11
CA VAL A 105 -2.17 -1.61 11.15
C VAL A 105 -1.94 -2.33 12.47
N SER A 106 -0.97 -1.87 13.26
CA SER A 106 -0.63 -2.49 14.53
C SER A 106 -0.34 -1.43 15.59
N TYR A 107 -0.79 -1.69 16.82
CA TYR A 107 -0.55 -0.86 18.00
C TYR A 107 -0.27 -1.74 19.22
N GLY A 108 0.43 -1.20 20.23
CA GLY A 108 0.90 -1.95 21.39
C GLY A 108 2.12 -2.82 21.04
N TYR A 109 2.22 -4.00 21.65
CA TYR A 109 3.39 -4.88 21.53
C TYR A 109 3.89 -5.07 20.08
N MET A 110 3.00 -5.41 19.15
CA MET A 110 3.41 -5.62 17.75
C MET A 110 3.85 -4.32 17.07
N GLY A 111 3.26 -3.17 17.44
CA GLY A 111 3.70 -1.86 16.96
C GLY A 111 5.09 -1.50 17.51
N ASP A 112 5.34 -1.77 18.79
CA ASP A 112 6.63 -1.52 19.44
C ASP A 112 7.73 -2.39 18.82
N VAL A 113 7.46 -3.69 18.63
CA VAL A 113 8.35 -4.64 17.95
C VAL A 113 8.68 -4.17 16.53
N ILE A 114 7.68 -3.75 15.75
CA ILE A 114 7.92 -3.24 14.40
C ILE A 114 8.77 -1.97 14.45
N GLN A 115 8.46 -1.03 15.35
CA GLN A 115 9.21 0.22 15.50
C GLN A 115 10.68 -0.02 15.89
N ASP A 116 10.95 -0.97 16.78
CA ASP A 116 12.31 -1.33 17.16
C ASP A 116 13.05 -2.05 16.03
N SER A 117 12.38 -2.94 15.29
CA SER A 117 12.95 -3.65 14.16
C SER A 117 13.42 -2.73 13.03
N GLU A 118 12.83 -1.53 12.89
CA GLU A 118 13.22 -0.54 11.88
C GLU A 118 14.66 -0.02 12.11
N LYS A 119 15.14 0.01 13.36
CA LYS A 119 16.55 0.35 13.70
C LYS A 119 17.54 -0.64 13.09
N PHE A 120 17.07 -1.84 12.76
CA PHE A 120 17.86 -2.93 12.22
C PHE A 120 17.55 -3.25 10.76
N ARG A 121 17.06 -2.28 9.97
CA ARG A 121 16.81 -2.43 8.53
C ARG A 121 17.95 -3.10 7.76
N TRP A 122 19.20 -2.83 8.14
CA TRP A 122 20.39 -3.40 7.52
C TRP A 122 20.49 -4.93 7.67
N MET A 123 19.79 -5.54 8.64
CA MET A 123 19.75 -6.99 8.85
C MET A 123 18.76 -7.73 7.92
N GLY A 124 17.98 -6.99 7.12
CA GLY A 124 16.94 -7.59 6.29
C GLY A 124 15.89 -8.33 7.13
N PRO A 125 15.33 -9.46 6.65
CA PRO A 125 14.26 -10.17 7.36
C PRO A 125 14.58 -10.64 8.78
N LYS A 126 15.86 -10.86 9.12
CA LYS A 126 16.27 -11.31 10.47
C LYS A 126 15.98 -10.29 11.57
N ARG A 127 15.71 -9.02 11.22
CA ARG A 127 15.40 -7.96 12.18
C ARG A 127 14.19 -8.25 13.06
N TYR A 128 13.27 -9.09 12.60
CA TYR A 128 12.06 -9.44 13.36
C TYR A 128 12.34 -10.43 14.50
N ASP A 129 13.52 -11.06 14.55
CA ASP A 129 13.88 -12.03 15.60
C ASP A 129 14.50 -11.37 16.85
N TYR A 130 14.80 -10.07 16.79
CA TYR A 130 15.56 -9.33 17.82
C TYR A 130 14.73 -8.26 18.54
N SER A 131 13.40 -8.30 18.40
CA SER A 131 12.47 -7.29 18.92
C SER A 131 11.41 -7.91 19.82
#